data_AF-A0A832T5U2-F1
#
_entry.id   AF-A0A832T5U2-F1
#
_cell.length_a   1.000
_cell.length_b   1.000
_cell.length_c   1.000
_cell.angle_alpha   90.00
_cell.angle_beta   90.00
_cell.angle_gamma   90.00
#
_symmetry.space_group_name_H-M   'P 1'
#
loop_
_entity.id
_entity.type
_entity.pdbx_description
1 polymer ?
#
loop_
_entity_poly.entity_id
_entity_poly.type
_entity_poly.pdbx_seq_one_letter_code
_entity_poly.pdbx_strand_id
1 'polypeptide(L)'
;MDIRDVIGTIIILGIMIWIVMAVIAERRGREKAKKLFNLIRVEDDKIVLPRKMRIKKGRIKLQGEWKRTSRGGRYYHISKEFKEKDEFEGEFIELRPTRFKLIMSKDEKTLLEGEAYLLEDENVIIPIIPSYEFSLERSNLEVSWESDFVSAVLRVNGNISGIVGGNINKARQARVEIRTENPKVSVQLFKGKEGEFKYEPLKNKLILITNMKAIDLKKLRKLEKPFIYGHGEFYIILILDIPFKKDVIDSMKIKVTTGDYMPEGEIRKILLS
;
A
#
# COMPACT_ATOMS: atom_id res chain seq x y z
N MET A 1 1.88 1.65 55.54
CA MET A 1 1.64 1.60 54.08
C MET A 1 0.19 1.97 53.88
N ASP A 2 -0.08 3.11 53.26
CA ASP A 2 -1.46 3.61 53.09
C ASP A 2 -2.19 2.70 52.08
N ILE A 3 -3.49 2.46 52.25
CA ILE A 3 -4.30 1.62 51.35
C ILE A 3 -4.19 2.11 49.89
N ARG A 4 -4.00 3.42 49.72
CA ARG A 4 -3.77 4.08 48.43
C ARG A 4 -2.45 3.64 47.77
N ASP A 5 -1.39 3.43 48.54
CA ASP A 5 -0.09 2.96 48.03
C ASP A 5 -0.17 1.51 47.56
N VAL A 6 -0.93 0.67 48.29
CA VAL A 6 -1.16 -0.73 47.91
C VAL A 6 -1.92 -0.83 46.59
N ILE A 7 -3.01 -0.05 46.45
CA ILE A 7 -3.82 -0.02 45.23
C ILE A 7 -2.99 0.51 44.05
N GLY A 8 -2.22 1.59 44.24
CA GLY A 8 -1.35 2.14 43.21
C GLY A 8 -0.30 1.13 42.73
N THR A 9 0.30 0.37 43.65
CA THR A 9 1.30 -0.66 43.33
C THR A 9 0.69 -1.81 42.51
N ILE A 10 -0.53 -2.26 42.85
CA ILE A 10 -1.23 -3.31 42.10
C ILE A 10 -1.57 -2.85 40.68
N ILE A 11 -2.01 -1.60 40.50
CA ILE A 11 -2.31 -1.04 39.17
C ILE A 11 -1.04 -1.01 38.30
N ILE A 12 0.08 -0.54 38.83
CA ILE A 12 1.35 -0.48 38.10
C ILE A 12 1.83 -1.88 37.71
N LEU A 13 1.76 -2.84 38.65
CA LEU A 13 2.08 -4.25 38.37
C LEU A 13 1.19 -4.83 37.27
N GLY A 14 -0.12 -4.57 37.31
CA GLY A 14 -1.06 -4.98 36.28
C GLY A 14 -0.71 -4.45 34.90
N ILE A 15 -0.36 -3.15 34.80
CA ILE A 15 0.06 -2.52 33.54
C ILE A 15 1.36 -3.15 33.03
N MET A 16 2.34 -3.38 33.91
CA MET A 16 3.61 -4.00 33.54
C MET A 16 3.42 -5.43 33.02
N ILE A 17 2.61 -6.25 33.71
CA ILE A 17 2.27 -7.61 33.27
C ILE A 17 1.59 -7.57 31.90
N TRP A 18 0.65 -6.64 31.70
CA TRP A 18 -0.06 -6.50 30.43
C TRP A 18 0.90 -6.14 29.28
N ILE A 19 1.84 -5.21 29.49
CA ILE A 19 2.86 -4.85 28.50
C ILE A 19 3.75 -6.05 28.16
N VAL A 20 4.22 -6.79 29.17
CA VAL A 20 5.05 -7.99 28.96
C VAL A 20 4.28 -9.04 28.15
N MET A 21 3.02 -9.30 28.50
CA MET A 21 2.17 -10.24 27.78
C MET A 21 1.93 -9.81 26.33
N ALA A 22 1.74 -8.52 26.06
CA ALA A 22 1.58 -7.98 24.71
C ALA A 22 2.84 -8.22 23.86
N VAL A 23 4.03 -7.98 24.42
CA VAL A 23 5.31 -8.22 23.73
C VAL A 23 5.53 -9.71 23.45
N ILE A 24 5.20 -10.58 24.40
CA ILE A 24 5.30 -12.04 24.21
C ILE A 24 4.33 -12.50 23.10
N ALA A 25 3.09 -12.01 23.11
CA ALA A 25 2.10 -12.34 22.10
C ALA A 25 2.53 -11.89 20.70
N GLU A 26 3.13 -10.70 20.58
CA GLU A 26 3.71 -10.21 19.33
C GLU A 26 4.83 -11.12 18.84
N ARG A 27 5.81 -11.47 19.69
CA ARG A 27 6.92 -12.37 19.33
C ARG A 27 6.43 -13.73 18.85
N ARG A 28 5.49 -14.35 19.58
CA ARG A 28 4.87 -15.62 19.17
C ARG A 28 4.13 -15.48 17.83
N GLY A 29 3.46 -14.35 17.62
CA GLY A 29 2.81 -14.03 16.33
C GLY A 29 3.82 -13.99 15.17
N ARG A 30 4.99 -13.36 15.37
CA ARG A 30 6.07 -13.33 14.35
C ARG A 30 6.57 -14.73 14.01
N GLU A 31 6.76 -15.57 15.03
CA GLU A 31 7.21 -16.96 14.83
C GLU A 31 6.19 -17.79 14.07
N LYS A 32 4.90 -17.66 14.41
CA LYS A 32 3.80 -18.32 13.69
C LYS A 32 3.75 -17.89 12.21
N ALA A 33 3.81 -16.58 11.95
CA ALA A 33 3.80 -16.05 10.60
C ALA A 33 5.02 -16.52 9.80
N LYS A 34 6.21 -16.54 10.42
CA LYS A 34 7.45 -17.04 9.80
C LYS A 34 7.36 -18.53 9.48
N LYS A 35 6.81 -19.33 10.40
CA LYS A 35 6.58 -20.77 10.19
C LYS A 35 5.64 -21.00 9.00
N LEU A 36 4.50 -20.29 8.95
CA LEU A 36 3.57 -20.37 7.82
C LEU A 36 4.24 -19.94 6.51
N PHE A 37 4.99 -18.84 6.51
CA PHE A 37 5.69 -18.32 5.33
C PHE A 37 6.63 -19.36 4.69
N ASN A 38 7.33 -20.13 5.52
CA ASN A 38 8.24 -21.17 5.07
C ASN A 38 7.50 -22.43 4.58
N LEU A 39 6.36 -22.75 5.17
CA LEU A 39 5.62 -23.98 4.86
C LEU A 39 4.68 -23.85 3.66
N ILE A 40 4.10 -22.66 3.42
CA ILE A 40 3.20 -22.49 2.29
C ILE A 40 3.94 -22.59 0.95
N ARG A 41 3.31 -23.30 0.01
CA ARG A 41 3.74 -23.38 -1.38
C ARG A 41 2.78 -22.59 -2.23
N VAL A 42 3.28 -22.00 -3.30
CA VAL A 42 2.44 -21.31 -4.29
C VAL A 42 2.66 -22.04 -5.60
N GLU A 43 1.58 -22.61 -6.11
CA GLU A 43 1.54 -23.40 -7.34
C GLU A 43 0.56 -22.70 -8.26
N ASP A 44 1.02 -22.21 -9.42
CA ASP A 44 0.23 -21.51 -10.44
C ASP A 44 -0.77 -20.47 -9.91
N ASP A 45 -2.01 -20.91 -9.67
CA ASP A 45 -3.18 -20.15 -9.27
C ASP A 45 -3.70 -20.51 -7.88
N LYS A 46 -2.91 -21.19 -7.04
CA LYS A 46 -3.30 -21.56 -5.68
C LYS A 46 -2.17 -21.44 -4.67
N ILE A 47 -2.54 -21.14 -3.43
CA ILE A 47 -1.66 -21.25 -2.27
C ILE A 47 -1.99 -22.56 -1.57
N VAL A 48 -1.02 -23.47 -1.53
CA VAL A 48 -1.13 -24.75 -0.80
C VAL A 48 -0.73 -24.52 0.65
N LEU A 49 -1.64 -24.86 1.55
CA LEU A 49 -1.47 -24.76 3.00
C LEU A 49 -0.74 -26.00 3.54
N PRO A 50 -0.05 -25.88 4.69
CA PRO A 50 0.67 -27.01 5.27
C PRO A 50 -0.20 -28.19 5.72
N ARG A 51 -1.49 -27.94 5.93
CA ARG A 51 -2.50 -28.91 6.36
C ARG A 51 -3.89 -28.33 6.07
N LYS A 52 -4.92 -29.15 6.25
CA LYS A 52 -6.30 -28.68 6.29
C LYS A 52 -6.51 -27.72 7.46
N MET A 53 -7.03 -26.53 7.18
CA MET A 53 -7.23 -25.47 8.18
C MET A 53 -8.58 -24.80 7.97
N ARG A 54 -9.14 -24.26 9.07
CA ARG A 54 -10.29 -23.36 9.03
C ARG A 54 -9.82 -21.97 8.59
N ILE A 55 -10.47 -21.43 7.55
CA ILE A 55 -10.05 -20.22 6.84
C ILE A 55 -11.24 -19.27 6.76
N LYS A 56 -11.06 -18.07 7.30
CA LYS A 56 -12.00 -16.95 7.16
C LYS A 56 -11.56 -16.10 5.98
N LYS A 57 -12.39 -16.05 4.93
CA LYS A 57 -12.20 -15.19 3.78
C LYS A 57 -12.86 -13.83 4.03
N GLY A 58 -12.16 -12.75 3.73
CA GLY A 58 -12.68 -11.41 3.93
C GLY A 58 -11.88 -10.33 3.23
N ARG A 59 -12.18 -9.07 3.54
CA ARG A 59 -11.33 -7.93 3.16
C ARG A 59 -10.62 -7.38 4.38
N ILE A 60 -9.32 -7.16 4.24
CA ILE A 60 -8.49 -6.53 5.25
C ILE A 60 -8.19 -5.08 4.86
N LYS A 61 -8.11 -4.20 5.86
CA LYS A 61 -7.58 -2.86 5.75
C LYS A 61 -6.55 -2.65 6.86
N LEU A 62 -5.31 -2.43 6.46
CA LEU A 62 -4.18 -2.15 7.33
C LEU A 62 -3.67 -0.75 7.03
N GLN A 63 -3.59 0.09 8.05
CA GLN A 63 -3.08 1.45 7.93
C GLN A 63 -1.96 1.70 8.93
N GLY A 64 -0.76 1.97 8.42
CA GLY A 64 0.43 2.23 9.20
C GLY A 64 0.85 3.70 9.14
N GLU A 65 1.15 4.31 10.28
CA GLU A 65 1.67 5.68 10.32
C GLU A 65 2.50 5.94 11.58
N TRP A 66 3.44 6.89 11.50
CA TRP A 66 4.19 7.34 12.66
C TRP A 66 3.33 8.26 13.53
N LYS A 67 3.13 7.88 14.79
CA LYS A 67 2.49 8.72 15.82
C LYS A 67 3.53 9.29 16.77
N ARG A 68 3.32 10.53 17.21
CA ARG A 68 4.13 11.16 18.28
C ARG A 68 3.57 10.74 19.64
N THR A 69 4.46 10.46 20.58
CA THR A 69 4.09 10.33 21.99
C THR A 69 4.11 11.71 22.65
N SER A 70 3.39 11.86 23.75
CA SER A 70 3.35 13.10 24.54
C SER A 70 4.73 13.51 25.08
N ARG A 71 5.68 12.58 25.17
CA ARG A 71 7.06 12.80 25.64
C ARG A 71 8.08 13.01 24.50
N GLY A 72 7.61 13.32 23.28
CA GLY A 72 8.48 13.61 22.14
C GLY A 72 9.04 12.39 21.39
N GLY A 73 8.70 11.17 21.81
CA GLY A 73 9.04 9.94 21.09
C GLY A 73 8.16 9.73 19.85
N ARG A 74 8.56 8.81 18.97
CA ARG A 74 7.73 8.34 17.84
C ARG A 74 7.59 6.83 17.88
N TYR A 75 6.39 6.35 17.59
CA TYR A 75 6.13 4.92 17.41
C TYR A 75 5.33 4.71 16.13
N TYR A 76 5.52 3.55 15.50
CA TYR A 76 4.78 3.19 14.30
C TYR A 76 3.48 2.50 14.72
N HIS A 77 2.36 3.16 14.49
CA HIS A 77 1.04 2.65 14.82
C HIS A 77 0.42 1.96 13.61
N ILE A 78 -0.20 0.80 13.82
CA ILE A 78 -0.90 0.07 12.77
C ILE A 78 -2.35 -0.14 13.22
N SER A 79 -3.27 0.48 12.48
CA SER A 79 -4.70 0.19 12.56
C SER A 79 -5.02 -1.03 11.69
N LYS A 80 -5.92 -1.89 12.17
CA LYS A 80 -6.24 -3.19 11.58
C LYS A 80 -7.75 -3.35 11.56
N GLU A 81 -8.31 -3.66 10.41
CA GLU A 81 -9.72 -3.96 10.22
C GLU A 81 -9.83 -5.18 9.31
N PHE A 82 -10.61 -6.18 9.71
CA PHE A 82 -10.91 -7.36 8.90
C PHE A 82 -12.41 -7.55 8.85
N LYS A 83 -12.98 -7.55 7.64
CA LYS A 83 -14.40 -7.80 7.40
C LYS A 83 -14.53 -9.18 6.80
N GLU A 84 -14.95 -10.12 7.63
CA GLU A 84 -15.26 -11.49 7.23
C GLU A 84 -16.43 -11.49 6.24
N LYS A 85 -16.32 -12.34 5.23
CA LYS A 85 -17.34 -12.53 4.19
C LYS A 85 -17.83 -13.97 4.20
N ASP A 86 -16.89 -14.91 4.15
CA ASP A 86 -17.16 -16.34 4.06
C ASP A 86 -16.18 -17.10 4.95
N GLU A 87 -16.53 -18.34 5.32
CA GLU A 87 -15.67 -19.23 6.09
C GLU A 87 -15.74 -20.64 5.51
N PHE A 88 -14.58 -21.29 5.40
CA PHE A 88 -14.48 -22.64 4.85
C PHE A 88 -13.30 -23.39 5.49
N GLU A 89 -13.27 -24.70 5.27
CA GLU A 89 -12.14 -25.54 5.68
C GLU A 89 -11.49 -26.11 4.43
N GLY A 90 -10.16 -26.00 4.32
CA GLY A 90 -9.47 -26.42 3.10
C GLY A 90 -7.96 -26.53 3.25
N GLU A 91 -7.34 -27.12 2.23
CA GLU A 91 -5.88 -27.29 2.12
C GLU A 91 -5.24 -26.32 1.12
N PHE A 92 -6.07 -25.56 0.39
CA PHE A 92 -5.60 -24.60 -0.58
C PHE A 92 -6.49 -23.36 -0.62
N ILE A 93 -5.92 -22.27 -1.11
CA ILE A 93 -6.61 -21.01 -1.39
C ILE A 93 -6.44 -20.70 -2.87
N GLU A 94 -7.55 -20.63 -3.60
CA GLU A 94 -7.53 -20.18 -5.00
C GLU A 94 -7.16 -18.70 -5.10
N LEU A 95 -6.27 -18.39 -6.04
CA LEU A 95 -5.82 -17.05 -6.37
C LEU A 95 -6.59 -16.55 -7.58
N ARG A 96 -7.32 -15.46 -7.38
CA ARG A 96 -7.99 -14.75 -8.47
C ARG A 96 -7.64 -13.27 -8.39
N PRO A 97 -7.59 -12.55 -9.52
CA PRO A 97 -7.50 -11.11 -9.51
C PRO A 97 -8.64 -10.49 -8.72
N THR A 98 -8.31 -9.71 -7.70
CA THR A 98 -9.29 -9.00 -6.88
C THR A 98 -8.84 -7.57 -6.62
N ARG A 99 -9.80 -6.73 -6.27
CA ARG A 99 -9.53 -5.32 -6.00
C ARG A 99 -8.68 -5.14 -4.74
N PHE A 100 -7.49 -4.61 -4.90
CA PHE A 100 -6.61 -4.17 -3.81
C PHE A 100 -6.16 -2.71 -3.95
N LYS A 101 -5.65 -2.14 -2.86
CA LYS A 101 -4.87 -0.90 -2.81
C LYS A 101 -3.63 -1.13 -1.96
N LEU A 102 -2.47 -0.73 -2.48
CA LEU A 102 -1.19 -0.84 -1.78
C LEU A 102 -0.41 0.46 -2.02
N ILE A 103 -0.33 1.29 -0.98
CA ILE A 103 0.19 2.66 -1.08
C ILE A 103 1.18 2.89 0.05
N MET A 104 2.34 3.48 -0.25
CA MET A 104 3.32 3.89 0.74
C MET A 104 3.91 5.25 0.39
N SER A 105 3.87 6.17 1.34
CA SER A 105 4.51 7.49 1.24
C SER A 105 6.03 7.43 1.52
N LYS A 106 6.73 8.53 1.27
CA LYS A 106 8.17 8.66 1.62
C LYS A 106 8.41 8.47 3.13
N ASP A 107 7.51 8.97 3.98
CA ASP A 107 7.53 8.85 5.44
C ASP A 107 6.93 7.53 5.98
N GLU A 108 6.71 6.53 5.12
CA GLU A 108 6.23 5.19 5.49
C GLU A 108 4.77 5.15 6.00
N LYS A 109 3.99 6.20 5.75
CA LYS A 109 2.53 6.13 5.86
C LYS A 109 2.03 5.15 4.81
N THR A 110 1.41 4.08 5.27
CA THR A 110 1.10 2.91 4.44
C THR A 110 -0.37 2.58 4.52
N LEU A 111 -0.98 2.27 3.38
CA LEU A 111 -2.31 1.67 3.28
C LEU A 111 -2.18 0.36 2.49
N LEU A 112 -2.64 -0.73 3.09
CA LEU A 112 -2.85 -2.00 2.42
C LEU A 112 -4.32 -2.40 2.60
N GLU A 113 -5.04 -2.51 1.49
CA GLU A 113 -6.44 -2.95 1.45
C GLU A 113 -6.58 -4.03 0.39
N GLY A 114 -7.25 -5.13 0.69
CA GLY A 114 -7.42 -6.22 -0.28
C GLY A 114 -8.17 -7.42 0.29
N GLU A 115 -8.34 -8.43 -0.56
CA GLU A 115 -8.81 -9.74 -0.10
C GLU A 115 -7.75 -10.38 0.80
N ALA A 116 -8.21 -11.04 1.86
CA ALA A 116 -7.35 -11.67 2.85
C ALA A 116 -8.01 -12.91 3.45
N TYR A 117 -7.15 -13.82 3.91
CA TYR A 117 -7.51 -15.11 4.46
C TYR A 117 -6.93 -15.19 5.87
N LEU A 118 -7.79 -15.15 6.88
CA LEU A 118 -7.45 -15.27 8.29
C LEU A 118 -7.55 -16.74 8.71
N LEU A 119 -6.44 -17.30 9.19
CA LEU A 119 -6.33 -18.67 9.65
C LEU A 119 -6.60 -18.79 11.16
N GLU A 120 -6.87 -19.99 11.63
CA GLU A 120 -7.17 -20.32 13.03
C GLU A 120 -6.13 -19.83 14.05
N ASP A 121 -4.85 -19.71 13.68
CA ASP A 121 -3.76 -19.29 14.55
C ASP A 121 -3.46 -17.78 14.47
N GLU A 122 -4.42 -17.02 13.94
CA GLU A 122 -4.38 -15.57 13.65
C GLU A 122 -3.37 -15.17 12.58
N ASN A 123 -2.82 -16.13 11.84
CA ASN A 123 -2.05 -15.82 10.64
C ASN A 123 -2.97 -15.30 9.53
N VAL A 124 -2.43 -14.41 8.72
CA VAL A 124 -3.15 -13.80 7.60
C VAL A 124 -2.32 -13.96 6.33
N ILE A 125 -2.98 -14.41 5.27
CA ILE A 125 -2.46 -14.44 3.91
C ILE A 125 -3.23 -13.39 3.09
N ILE A 126 -2.51 -12.48 2.45
CA ILE A 126 -3.05 -11.40 1.62
C ILE A 126 -2.47 -11.56 0.22
N PRO A 127 -3.17 -12.25 -0.69
CA PRO A 127 -2.75 -12.34 -2.08
C PRO A 127 -3.05 -11.04 -2.82
N ILE A 128 -2.05 -10.53 -3.53
CA ILE A 128 -2.14 -9.40 -4.43
C ILE A 128 -1.83 -9.93 -5.83
N ILE A 129 -2.88 -10.05 -6.63
CA ILE A 129 -2.81 -10.51 -8.03
C ILE A 129 -3.10 -9.28 -8.92
N PRO A 130 -2.07 -8.66 -9.51
CA PRO A 130 -2.20 -7.36 -10.16
C PRO A 130 -2.76 -7.44 -11.59
N SER A 131 -4.08 -7.38 -11.71
CA SER A 131 -4.79 -7.20 -12.98
C SER A 131 -5.36 -5.79 -13.06
N TYR A 132 -5.13 -5.06 -14.15
CA TYR A 132 -5.51 -3.66 -14.26
C TYR A 132 -6.15 -3.32 -15.60
N GLU A 133 -7.17 -2.49 -15.52
CA GLU A 133 -7.70 -1.71 -16.64
C GLU A 133 -7.66 -0.23 -16.27
N PHE A 134 -7.02 0.58 -17.10
CA PHE A 134 -6.87 2.00 -16.88
C PHE A 134 -7.81 2.78 -17.80
N SER A 135 -8.60 3.68 -17.22
CA SER A 135 -9.41 4.65 -17.95
C SER A 135 -8.96 6.05 -17.56
N LEU A 136 -8.67 6.87 -18.57
CA LEU A 136 -8.40 8.29 -18.40
C LEU A 136 -9.66 9.10 -18.69
N GLU A 137 -9.85 10.19 -17.95
CA GLU A 137 -10.91 11.17 -18.23
C GLU A 137 -10.64 11.94 -19.54
N ARG A 138 -9.36 12.22 -19.83
CA ARG A 138 -8.87 12.87 -21.05
C ARG A 138 -7.44 12.41 -21.36
N SER A 139 -6.95 12.69 -22.57
CA SER A 139 -5.63 12.26 -23.03
C SER A 139 -4.53 13.31 -22.87
N ASN A 140 -4.85 14.52 -22.42
CA ASN A 140 -3.90 15.61 -22.25
C ASN A 140 -4.14 16.43 -20.98
N LEU A 141 -3.06 16.99 -20.44
CA LEU A 141 -3.05 18.03 -19.41
C LEU A 141 -2.28 19.23 -19.93
N GLU A 142 -2.74 20.42 -19.58
CA GLU A 142 -2.16 21.67 -20.09
C GLU A 142 -2.07 22.72 -19.00
N VAL A 143 -0.91 23.36 -18.90
CA VAL A 143 -0.66 24.46 -17.96
C VAL A 143 0.01 25.61 -18.71
N SER A 144 -0.45 26.82 -18.43
CA SER A 144 0.09 28.04 -19.04
C SER A 144 0.28 29.12 -17.99
N TRP A 145 1.37 29.87 -18.09
CA TRP A 145 1.64 31.04 -17.24
C TRP A 145 2.50 32.07 -17.99
N GLU A 146 1.96 33.27 -18.20
CA GLU A 146 2.60 34.32 -19.01
C GLU A 146 2.99 33.81 -20.41
N SER A 147 4.30 33.71 -20.70
CA SER A 147 4.85 33.21 -21.97
C SER A 147 5.10 31.69 -21.97
N ASP A 148 4.94 31.04 -20.82
CA ASP A 148 5.26 29.63 -20.67
C ASP A 148 4.02 28.76 -20.84
N PHE A 149 4.17 27.67 -21.58
CA PHE A 149 3.12 26.71 -21.85
C PHE A 149 3.70 25.31 -21.85
N VAL A 150 3.05 24.39 -21.15
CA VAL A 150 3.44 22.98 -21.13
C VAL A 150 2.20 22.12 -21.30
N SER A 151 2.33 21.12 -22.15
CA SER A 151 1.35 20.06 -22.33
C SER A 151 1.97 18.72 -21.96
N ALA A 152 1.15 17.83 -21.41
CA ALA A 152 1.48 16.42 -21.23
C ALA A 152 0.43 15.61 -21.98
N VAL A 153 0.85 14.85 -22.99
CA VAL A 153 -0.01 13.93 -23.75
C VAL A 153 0.20 12.52 -23.24
N LEU A 154 -0.87 11.85 -22.83
CA LEU A 154 -0.84 10.57 -22.15
C LEU A 154 -1.40 9.45 -23.03
N ARG A 155 -0.87 8.25 -22.82
CA ARG A 155 -1.32 7.01 -23.45
C ARG A 155 -1.45 5.91 -22.41
N VAL A 156 -2.46 5.08 -22.60
CA VAL A 156 -2.69 3.87 -21.81
C VAL A 156 -2.45 2.65 -22.69
N ASN A 157 -1.54 1.79 -22.27
CA ASN A 157 -1.35 0.47 -22.87
C ASN A 157 -0.75 -0.50 -21.83
N GLY A 158 -1.61 -1.05 -20.96
CA GLY A 158 -1.20 -1.88 -19.80
C GLY A 158 -0.39 -1.13 -18.72
N ASN A 159 0.01 0.11 -19.00
CA ASN A 159 0.67 1.07 -18.13
C ASN A 159 0.20 2.49 -18.52
N ILE A 160 0.63 3.50 -17.76
CA ILE A 160 0.41 4.89 -18.14
C ILE A 160 1.74 5.50 -18.56
N SER A 161 1.79 6.04 -19.75
CA SER A 161 2.97 6.73 -20.29
C SER A 161 2.55 8.06 -20.90
N GLY A 162 3.52 8.94 -21.14
CA GLY A 162 3.22 10.20 -21.80
C GLY A 162 4.46 10.98 -22.18
N ILE A 163 4.24 12.04 -22.95
CA ILE A 163 5.26 12.95 -23.43
C ILE A 163 4.91 14.35 -22.92
N VAL A 164 5.88 15.01 -22.29
CA VAL A 164 5.80 16.40 -21.85
C VAL A 164 6.53 17.26 -22.86
N GLY A 165 5.88 18.30 -23.34
CA GLY A 165 6.46 19.25 -24.29
C GLY A 165 5.81 20.62 -24.20
N GLY A 166 6.52 21.64 -24.68
CA GLY A 166 6.06 23.01 -24.66
C GLY A 166 7.21 24.01 -24.63
N ASN A 167 6.92 25.23 -24.18
CA ASN A 167 7.88 26.31 -24.05
C ASN A 167 8.01 26.76 -22.60
N ILE A 168 9.21 26.66 -22.03
CA ILE A 168 9.52 27.07 -20.64
C ILE A 168 10.68 28.06 -20.66
N ASN A 169 10.34 29.35 -20.55
CA ASN A 169 11.29 30.46 -20.53
C ASN A 169 11.50 31.00 -19.11
N LYS A 170 10.42 31.24 -18.36
CA LYS A 170 10.45 31.92 -17.06
C LYS A 170 10.25 30.98 -15.87
N ALA A 171 9.42 29.96 -16.03
CA ALA A 171 9.25 28.87 -15.07
C ALA A 171 10.52 28.02 -15.01
N ARG A 172 10.71 27.33 -13.89
CA ARG A 172 11.91 26.52 -13.67
C ARG A 172 11.88 25.24 -14.49
N GLN A 173 10.76 24.54 -14.43
CA GLN A 173 10.54 23.24 -15.07
C GLN A 173 9.07 22.83 -14.98
N ALA A 174 8.73 21.75 -15.68
CA ALA A 174 7.50 21.00 -15.48
C ALA A 174 7.74 19.75 -14.61
N ARG A 175 6.69 19.32 -13.91
CA ARG A 175 6.65 18.04 -13.19
C ARG A 175 5.36 17.30 -13.52
N VAL A 176 5.46 15.99 -13.64
CA VAL A 176 4.29 15.10 -13.69
C VAL A 176 4.32 14.21 -12.46
N GLU A 177 3.19 14.16 -11.76
CA GLU A 177 3.03 13.36 -10.55
C GLU A 177 1.74 12.54 -10.62
N ILE A 178 1.77 11.31 -10.10
CA ILE A 178 0.56 10.56 -9.77
C ILE A 178 0.28 10.70 -8.27
N ARG A 179 -0.97 11.01 -7.91
CA ARG A 179 -1.38 11.30 -6.54
C ARG A 179 -2.62 10.50 -6.11
N THR A 180 -2.69 10.27 -4.81
CA THR A 180 -3.88 9.82 -4.08
C THR A 180 -4.15 10.78 -2.92
N GLU A 181 -5.41 10.89 -2.51
CA GLU A 181 -5.81 11.73 -1.37
C GLU A 181 -5.79 10.97 -0.05
N ASN A 182 -6.09 9.67 -0.06
CA ASN A 182 -6.29 8.85 1.14
C ASN A 182 -5.57 7.49 1.06
N PRO A 183 -4.35 7.37 1.64
CA PRO A 183 -3.53 8.43 2.24
C PRO A 183 -2.99 9.39 1.17
N LYS A 184 -2.64 10.62 1.56
CA LYS A 184 -2.03 11.61 0.68
C LYS A 184 -0.62 11.19 0.29
N VAL A 185 -0.44 10.71 -0.92
CA VAL A 185 0.84 10.26 -1.49
C VAL A 185 0.99 10.84 -2.89
N SER A 186 2.21 11.23 -3.22
CA SER A 186 2.61 11.65 -4.55
C SER A 186 3.84 10.87 -4.99
N VAL A 187 3.81 10.36 -6.22
CA VAL A 187 4.93 9.72 -6.90
C VAL A 187 5.26 10.56 -8.12
N GLN A 188 6.49 11.06 -8.19
CA GLN A 188 6.95 11.87 -9.32
C GLN A 188 7.31 10.94 -10.48
N LEU A 189 6.72 11.19 -11.64
CA LEU A 189 6.95 10.45 -12.88
C LEU A 189 7.91 11.19 -13.82
N PHE A 190 7.90 12.52 -13.77
CA PHE A 190 8.71 13.37 -14.63
C PHE A 190 9.16 14.64 -13.90
N LYS A 191 10.34 15.14 -14.27
CA LYS A 191 10.82 16.47 -13.91
C LYS A 191 11.80 16.96 -14.98
N GLY A 192 11.48 18.06 -15.63
CA GLY A 192 12.29 18.60 -16.72
C GLY A 192 11.53 19.65 -17.53
N LYS A 193 12.12 20.10 -18.64
CA LYS A 193 11.43 21.01 -19.57
C LYS A 193 10.59 20.27 -20.61
N GLU A 194 11.15 19.18 -21.13
CA GLU A 194 10.53 18.30 -22.11
C GLU A 194 11.06 16.87 -21.91
N GLY A 195 10.31 15.87 -22.38
CA GLY A 195 10.72 14.48 -22.34
C GLY A 195 9.57 13.52 -22.07
N GLU A 196 9.91 12.25 -21.93
CA GLU A 196 8.94 11.17 -21.73
C GLU A 196 8.84 10.76 -20.27
N PHE A 197 7.70 10.19 -19.89
CA PHE A 197 7.50 9.58 -18.59
C PHE A 197 6.69 8.30 -18.68
N LYS A 198 6.90 7.45 -17.68
CA LYS A 198 6.19 6.18 -17.54
C LYS A 198 5.88 5.90 -16.08
N TYR A 199 4.66 5.51 -15.82
CA TYR A 199 4.23 4.91 -14.57
C TYR A 199 4.11 3.40 -14.76
N GLU A 200 4.95 2.65 -14.05
CA GLU A 200 4.90 1.20 -14.05
C GLU A 200 4.06 0.70 -12.87
N PRO A 201 2.88 0.11 -13.10
CA PRO A 201 2.12 -0.53 -12.04
C PRO A 201 2.84 -1.80 -11.56
N LEU A 202 2.45 -2.30 -10.38
CA LEU A 202 2.98 -3.54 -9.83
C LEU A 202 2.69 -4.72 -10.78
N LYS A 203 3.72 -5.35 -11.35
CA LYS A 203 3.55 -6.49 -12.29
C LYS A 203 3.59 -7.85 -11.58
N ASN A 204 4.42 -7.98 -10.55
CA ASN A 204 4.61 -9.25 -9.85
C ASN A 204 3.45 -9.56 -8.89
N LYS A 205 3.04 -10.82 -8.85
CA LYS A 205 2.09 -11.32 -7.85
C LYS A 205 2.76 -11.28 -6.48
N LEU A 206 2.11 -10.69 -5.48
CA LEU A 206 2.64 -10.65 -4.11
C LEU A 206 1.78 -11.50 -3.19
N ILE A 207 2.40 -12.42 -2.46
CA ILE A 207 1.74 -13.14 -1.37
C ILE A 207 2.29 -12.58 -0.06
N LEU A 208 1.51 -11.72 0.59
CA LEU A 208 1.89 -11.12 1.86
C LEU A 208 1.41 -12.02 3.00
N ILE A 209 2.28 -12.29 3.97
CA ILE A 209 2.00 -13.22 5.08
C ILE A 209 2.34 -12.51 6.38
N THR A 210 1.45 -12.62 7.36
CA THR A 210 1.65 -12.01 8.68
C THR A 210 0.82 -12.73 9.75
N ASN A 211 0.85 -12.21 10.97
CA ASN A 211 -0.04 -12.56 12.06
C ASN A 211 -0.72 -11.29 12.58
N MET A 212 -2.01 -11.37 12.93
CA MET A 212 -2.78 -10.20 13.38
C MET A 212 -2.15 -9.48 14.58
N LYS A 213 -1.35 -10.17 15.39
CA LYS A 213 -0.63 -9.59 16.54
C LYS A 213 0.72 -8.97 16.19
N ALA A 214 1.29 -9.27 15.02
CA ALA A 214 2.69 -8.99 14.69
C ALA A 214 2.92 -8.29 13.34
N ILE A 215 1.93 -7.57 12.84
CA ILE A 215 2.00 -6.87 11.55
C ILE A 215 3.11 -5.81 11.55
N ASP A 216 3.98 -5.83 10.54
CA ASP A 216 4.97 -4.78 10.25
C ASP A 216 4.88 -4.32 8.78
N LEU A 217 4.08 -3.27 8.53
CA LEU A 217 3.90 -2.72 7.18
C LEU A 217 5.16 -2.05 6.62
N LYS A 218 6.14 -1.69 7.45
CA LYS A 218 7.41 -1.10 6.96
C LYS A 218 8.19 -2.07 6.08
N LYS A 219 7.95 -3.38 6.19
CA LYS A 219 8.55 -4.40 5.32
C LYS A 219 8.19 -4.19 3.84
N LEU A 220 7.10 -3.49 3.53
CA LEU A 220 6.70 -3.15 2.16
C LEU A 220 7.63 -2.13 1.48
N ARG A 221 8.54 -1.47 2.22
CA ARG A 221 9.58 -0.60 1.64
C ARG A 221 10.50 -1.31 0.63
N LYS A 222 10.47 -2.65 0.62
CA LYS A 222 11.13 -3.49 -0.40
C LYS A 222 10.59 -3.27 -1.82
N LEU A 223 9.43 -2.62 -1.96
CA LEU A 223 8.81 -2.28 -3.25
C LEU A 223 9.18 -0.86 -3.74
N GLU A 224 10.23 -0.25 -3.19
CA GLU A 224 10.73 1.11 -3.51
C GLU A 224 9.70 2.24 -3.30
N LYS A 225 9.76 2.89 -2.13
CA LYS A 225 8.86 4.02 -1.79
C LYS A 225 9.30 5.33 -2.45
N PRO A 226 8.37 6.26 -2.75
CA PRO A 226 6.92 6.13 -2.60
C PRO A 226 6.32 5.33 -3.76
N PHE A 227 5.24 4.60 -3.48
CA PHE A 227 4.48 3.89 -4.50
C PHE A 227 2.97 4.02 -4.26
N ILE A 228 2.22 3.93 -5.36
CA ILE A 228 0.77 3.87 -5.38
C ILE A 228 0.42 2.72 -6.29
N TYR A 229 -0.11 1.62 -5.77
CA TYR A 229 -0.52 0.45 -6.56
C TYR A 229 -1.95 0.05 -6.22
N GLY A 230 -2.58 -0.64 -7.18
CA GLY A 230 -3.93 -1.17 -7.01
C GLY A 230 -4.97 -0.35 -7.74
N HIS A 231 -6.19 -0.38 -7.22
CA HIS A 231 -7.41 -0.05 -7.94
C HIS A 231 -8.17 1.10 -7.28
N GLY A 232 -9.02 1.76 -8.05
CA GLY A 232 -9.82 2.91 -7.64
C GLY A 232 -9.41 4.16 -8.39
N GLU A 233 -9.59 5.30 -7.76
CA GLU A 233 -9.36 6.60 -8.37
C GLU A 233 -8.03 7.19 -7.91
N PHE A 234 -7.24 7.66 -8.87
CA PHE A 234 -5.99 8.38 -8.67
C PHE A 234 -6.01 9.64 -9.55
N TYR A 235 -5.05 10.53 -9.33
CA TYR A 235 -4.91 11.74 -10.13
C TYR A 235 -3.55 11.77 -10.80
N ILE A 236 -3.49 12.07 -12.10
CA ILE A 236 -2.25 12.58 -12.70
C ILE A 236 -2.33 14.09 -12.72
N ILE A 237 -1.20 14.71 -12.38
CA ILE A 237 -1.08 16.14 -12.19
C ILE A 237 0.13 16.62 -12.98
N LEU A 238 -0.10 17.60 -13.85
CA LEU A 238 0.93 18.39 -14.50
C LEU A 238 1.13 19.69 -13.72
N ILE A 239 2.37 20.01 -13.41
CA ILE A 239 2.73 21.14 -12.55
C ILE A 239 3.80 21.97 -13.25
N LEU A 240 3.57 23.26 -13.38
CA LEU A 240 4.57 24.24 -13.81
C LEU A 240 5.15 24.95 -12.58
N ASP A 241 6.45 24.75 -12.32
CA ASP A 241 7.18 25.28 -11.16
C ASP A 241 7.53 26.76 -11.37
N ILE A 242 6.79 27.66 -10.72
CA ILE A 242 6.94 29.11 -10.92
C ILE A 242 7.88 29.69 -9.86
N PRO A 243 8.94 30.41 -10.24
CA PRO A 243 9.83 31.03 -9.28
C PRO A 243 9.08 32.07 -8.43
N PHE A 244 9.17 31.93 -7.10
CA PHE A 244 8.62 32.85 -6.10
C PHE A 244 7.09 33.03 -6.14
N LYS A 245 6.36 32.14 -6.82
CA LYS A 245 4.89 32.16 -6.87
C LYS A 245 4.34 30.74 -6.63
N LYS A 246 3.01 30.63 -6.56
CA LYS A 246 2.34 29.32 -6.52
C LYS A 246 2.48 28.65 -7.89
N ASP A 247 2.75 27.35 -7.88
CA ASP A 247 2.76 26.52 -9.08
C ASP A 247 1.41 26.58 -9.79
N VAL A 248 1.44 26.54 -11.12
CA VAL A 248 0.24 26.35 -11.96
C VAL A 248 0.05 24.86 -12.19
N ILE A 249 -1.17 24.38 -11.96
CA ILE A 249 -1.47 22.95 -11.91
C ILE A 249 -2.67 22.65 -12.79
N ASP A 250 -2.55 21.60 -13.59
CA ASP A 250 -3.69 20.92 -14.21
C ASP A 250 -3.70 19.45 -13.78
N SER A 251 -4.89 18.88 -13.62
CA SER A 251 -5.03 17.50 -13.13
C SER A 251 -6.19 16.78 -13.79
N MET A 252 -6.11 15.46 -13.84
CA MET A 252 -7.19 14.62 -14.33
C MET A 252 -7.30 13.36 -13.49
N LYS A 253 -8.49 12.77 -13.48
CA LYS A 253 -8.72 11.51 -12.79
C LYS A 253 -8.33 10.32 -13.67
N ILE A 254 -7.67 9.36 -13.06
CA ILE A 254 -7.49 8.01 -13.58
C ILE A 254 -8.40 7.08 -12.78
N LYS A 255 -9.18 6.27 -13.48
CA LYS A 255 -9.91 5.16 -12.88
C LYS A 255 -9.19 3.85 -13.21
N VAL A 256 -8.88 3.08 -12.18
CA VAL A 256 -8.23 1.76 -12.31
C VAL A 256 -9.19 0.69 -11.81
N THR A 257 -9.65 -0.15 -12.73
CA THR A 257 -10.52 -1.31 -12.46
C THR A 257 -9.73 -2.60 -12.57
N THR A 258 -10.28 -3.68 -12.03
CA THR A 258 -9.68 -5.01 -12.16
C THR A 258 -9.90 -5.48 -13.60
N GLY A 259 -8.84 -5.88 -14.29
CA GLY A 259 -8.98 -6.48 -15.63
C GLY A 259 -9.39 -7.94 -15.57
N ASP A 260 -9.98 -8.44 -16.67
CA ASP A 260 -10.42 -9.84 -16.80
C ASP A 260 -9.31 -10.74 -17.36
N TYR A 261 -8.15 -10.75 -16.70
CA TYR A 261 -7.02 -11.59 -17.07
C TYR A 261 -6.18 -11.98 -15.84
N MET A 262 -5.52 -13.13 -15.91
CA MET A 262 -4.52 -13.53 -14.92
C MET A 262 -3.18 -12.93 -15.33
N PRO A 263 -2.56 -12.05 -14.51
CA PRO A 263 -1.32 -11.40 -14.91
C PRO A 263 -0.18 -12.41 -15.03
N GLU A 264 0.60 -12.27 -16.10
CA GLU A 264 1.90 -12.90 -16.23
C GLU A 264 2.89 -12.20 -15.29
N GLY A 265 3.59 -12.97 -14.47
CA GLY A 265 4.53 -12.41 -13.51
C GLY A 265 4.97 -13.40 -12.45
N GLU A 266 6.16 -13.17 -11.91
CA GLU A 266 6.70 -13.97 -10.82
C GLU A 266 5.88 -13.78 -9.55
N ILE A 267 5.81 -14.86 -8.77
CA ILE A 267 5.22 -14.83 -7.44
C ILE A 267 6.31 -14.49 -6.42
N ARG A 268 6.10 -13.41 -5.65
CA ARG A 268 7.00 -13.01 -4.56
C ARG A 268 6.28 -13.11 -3.22
N LYS A 269 6.82 -13.92 -2.31
CA LYS A 269 6.35 -13.98 -0.92
C LYS A 269 7.00 -12.86 -0.10
N ILE A 270 6.23 -12.14 0.70
CA ILE A 270 6.74 -11.15 1.66
C ILE A 270 6.18 -11.42 3.06
N LEU A 271 7.08 -11.61 4.03
CA LEU A 271 6.72 -11.68 5.45
C LEU A 271 6.59 -10.26 6.02
N LEU A 272 5.40 -9.92 6.55
CA LEU A 272 5.10 -8.64 7.20
C LEU A 272 5.10 -8.78 8.72
N SER A 273 6.16 -9.36 9.29
CA SER A 273 6.36 -9.54 10.74
C SER A 273 7.83 -9.47 11.15
#